data_AF-A0A7S0AU90-F1
#
_entry.id   AF-A0A7S0AU90-F1
#
_cell.length_a   1.000
_cell.length_b   1.000
_cell.length_c   1.000
_cell.angle_alpha   90.00
_cell.angle_beta   90.00
_cell.angle_gamma   90.00
#
_symmetry.space_group_name_H-M   'P 1'
#
loop_
_entity.id
_entity.type
_entity.pdbx_description
1 polymer ?
#
loop_
_entity_poly.entity_id
_entity_poly.type
_entity_poly.pdbx_seq_one_letter_code
_entity_poly.pdbx_strand_id
1 'polypeptide(L)'
;NRFDYDGDYGTVLNRFLMQGAMGVPLTVYGTGGQTRAFIHITDTARCIEIAINNPPKAGERVEIFNQVAETRRVRDVAALVSKQTGVEVNMLPNPRQEAAENELDVANQKFCNLGLEPITLDEGLFDEVAEVVKKYKHRCDPTKILPASFWNKKRAEECASLEDQKVEIKAD
;
A
#
# COMPACT_ATOMS: atom_id res chain seq x y z
N ASN A 1 6.59 14.49 3.27
CA ASN A 1 6.13 13.11 3.51
C ASN A 1 7.27 12.13 3.34
N ARG A 2 7.33 11.13 4.23
CA ARG A 2 8.21 9.96 4.09
C ARG A 2 7.61 9.03 3.03
N PHE A 3 8.41 8.55 2.08
CA PHE A 3 7.99 7.63 1.02
C PHE A 3 8.88 6.39 1.06
N ASP A 4 8.36 5.32 1.67
CA ASP A 4 9.07 4.05 1.83
C ASP A 4 8.65 3.07 0.73
N TYR A 5 9.64 2.43 0.09
CA TYR A 5 9.44 1.43 -0.97
C TYR A 5 10.07 0.07 -0.63
N ASP A 6 10.76 -0.03 0.50
CA ASP A 6 11.47 -1.24 0.89
C ASP A 6 10.51 -2.37 1.32
N GLY A 7 11.06 -3.58 1.46
CA GLY A 7 10.34 -4.80 1.85
C GLY A 7 9.64 -4.74 3.21
N ASP A 8 10.11 -3.89 4.12
CA ASP A 8 9.74 -3.93 5.52
C ASP A 8 8.81 -2.76 5.90
N TYR A 9 9.15 -1.53 5.52
CA TYR A 9 8.36 -0.31 5.79
C TYR A 9 7.48 0.11 4.63
N GLY A 10 7.81 -0.30 3.40
CA GLY A 10 7.02 0.02 2.22
C GLY A 10 5.62 -0.60 2.29
N THR A 11 4.60 0.20 2.03
CA THR A 11 3.21 -0.25 1.94
C THR A 11 2.82 -0.59 0.50
N VAL A 12 1.72 -1.32 0.32
CA VAL A 12 1.30 -1.93 -0.97
C VAL A 12 1.38 -0.95 -2.14
N LEU A 13 0.66 0.18 -2.04
CA LEU A 13 0.56 1.13 -3.16
C LEU A 13 1.89 1.83 -3.44
N ASN A 14 2.57 2.36 -2.41
CA ASN A 14 3.83 3.07 -2.58
C ASN A 14 4.91 2.19 -3.22
N ARG A 15 4.97 0.92 -2.83
CA ARG A 15 5.87 -0.09 -3.41
C ARG A 15 5.56 -0.33 -4.88
N PHE A 16 4.28 -0.52 -5.23
CA PHE A 16 3.89 -0.76 -6.62
C PHE A 16 4.17 0.45 -7.51
N LEU A 17 3.89 1.66 -7.03
CA LEU A 17 4.17 2.88 -7.78
C LEU A 17 5.66 3.06 -8.04
N MET A 18 6.49 2.78 -7.04
CA MET A 18 7.93 2.78 -7.18
C MET A 18 8.38 1.71 -8.19
N GLN A 19 7.95 0.46 -8.03
CA GLN A 19 8.30 -0.64 -8.94
C GLN A 19 7.91 -0.34 -10.39
N GLY A 20 6.67 0.11 -10.61
CA GLY A 20 6.17 0.48 -11.93
C GLY A 20 6.99 1.59 -12.60
N ALA A 21 7.32 2.64 -11.85
CA ALA A 21 8.14 3.73 -12.37
C ALA A 21 9.63 3.36 -12.57
N MET A 22 10.12 2.31 -11.91
CA MET A 22 11.47 1.75 -12.12
C MET A 22 11.51 0.65 -13.19
N GLY A 23 10.38 0.31 -13.81
CA GLY A 23 10.30 -0.80 -14.77
C GLY A 23 10.47 -2.18 -14.14
N VAL A 24 10.30 -2.28 -12.82
CA VAL A 24 10.42 -3.51 -12.03
C VAL A 24 9.04 -4.18 -11.94
N PRO A 25 8.91 -5.51 -12.15
CA PRO A 25 7.64 -6.19 -11.96
C PRO A 25 7.05 -5.99 -10.55
N LEU A 26 5.74 -5.81 -10.47
CA LEU A 26 5.05 -5.59 -9.20
C LEU A 26 5.06 -6.85 -8.35
N THR A 27 5.40 -6.73 -7.07
CA THR A 27 5.53 -7.90 -6.17
C THR A 27 4.24 -8.16 -5.40
N VAL A 28 3.37 -9.02 -5.93
CA VAL A 28 2.15 -9.47 -5.23
C VAL A 28 2.45 -10.73 -4.43
N TYR A 29 2.25 -10.68 -3.12
CA TYR A 29 2.51 -11.82 -2.23
C TYR A 29 1.30 -12.76 -2.11
N GLY A 30 1.50 -14.03 -2.45
CA GLY A 30 0.47 -15.06 -2.50
C GLY A 30 -0.51 -14.85 -3.67
N THR A 31 -1.81 -14.96 -3.41
CA THR A 31 -2.85 -14.80 -4.45
C THR A 31 -3.17 -13.33 -4.75
N GLY A 32 -2.68 -12.40 -3.93
CA GLY A 32 -3.09 -11.00 -3.95
C GLY A 32 -4.56 -10.76 -3.57
N GLY A 33 -5.26 -11.78 -3.07
CA GLY A 33 -6.67 -11.70 -2.69
C GLY A 33 -6.91 -11.05 -1.33
N GLN A 34 -5.85 -10.57 -0.68
CA GLN A 34 -5.98 -9.89 0.59
C GLN A 34 -6.61 -8.51 0.39
N THR A 35 -7.69 -8.21 1.10
CA THR A 35 -8.36 -6.90 1.03
C THR A 35 -7.76 -5.96 2.07
N ARG A 36 -7.34 -4.76 1.64
CA ARG A 36 -6.72 -3.74 2.48
C ARG A 36 -7.48 -2.43 2.40
N ALA A 37 -7.46 -1.69 3.50
CA ALA A 37 -7.97 -0.33 3.58
C ALA A 37 -6.92 0.67 3.07
N PHE A 38 -7.38 1.67 2.33
CA PHE A 38 -6.55 2.75 1.81
C PHE A 38 -7.10 4.09 2.29
N ILE A 39 -6.20 5.04 2.53
CA ILE A 39 -6.51 6.41 2.88
C ILE A 39 -5.38 7.31 2.36
N HIS A 40 -5.74 8.47 1.82
CA HIS A 40 -4.76 9.46 1.41
C HIS A 40 -4.10 10.12 2.62
N ILE A 41 -2.83 10.51 2.51
CA ILE A 41 -2.10 11.13 3.63
C ILE A 41 -2.72 12.48 4.03
N THR A 42 -3.28 13.24 3.07
CA THR A 42 -4.03 14.47 3.34
C THR A 42 -5.28 14.19 4.16
N ASP A 43 -6.04 13.13 3.82
CA ASP A 43 -7.23 12.73 4.58
C ASP A 43 -6.89 12.21 5.97
N THR A 44 -5.74 11.57 6.12
CA THR A 44 -5.23 11.16 7.43
C THR A 44 -5.09 12.37 8.36
N ALA A 45 -4.45 13.45 7.88
CA ALA A 45 -4.32 14.69 8.63
C ALA A 45 -5.68 15.36 8.91
N ARG A 46 -6.57 15.40 7.90
CA ARG A 46 -7.91 15.97 8.03
C ARG A 46 -8.79 15.19 9.01
N CYS A 47 -8.69 13.86 9.06
CA CYS A 47 -9.40 13.05 10.05
C CYS A 47 -8.95 13.38 11.48
N ILE A 48 -7.65 13.65 11.70
CA ILE A 48 -7.14 14.07 13.01
C ILE A 48 -7.72 15.44 13.39
N GLU A 49 -7.71 16.40 12.46
CA GLU A 49 -8.32 17.72 12.66
C GLU A 49 -9.82 17.60 13.01
N ILE A 50 -10.58 16.81 12.25
CA ILE A 50 -12.01 16.56 12.49
C ILE A 50 -12.23 15.98 13.89
N ALA A 51 -11.43 14.99 14.30
CA ALA A 51 -11.57 14.36 15.62
C ALA A 51 -11.27 15.35 16.76
N ILE A 52 -10.26 16.21 16.61
CA ILE A 52 -9.92 17.24 17.61
C ILE A 52 -11.03 18.28 17.72
N ASN A 53 -11.61 18.71 16.60
CA ASN A 53 -12.65 19.74 16.56
C ASN A 53 -14.04 19.21 16.95
N ASN A 54 -14.23 17.90 17.04
CA ASN A 54 -15.48 17.26 17.41
C ASN A 54 -15.27 16.23 18.54
N PRO A 55 -14.77 16.67 19.73
CA PRO A 55 -14.53 15.76 20.83
C PRO A 55 -15.87 15.26 21.41
N PRO A 56 -15.94 14.01 21.93
CA PRO A 56 -17.09 13.57 22.71
C PRO A 56 -17.24 14.46 23.96
N LYS A 57 -18.47 14.64 24.43
CA LYS A 57 -18.70 15.44 25.65
C LYS A 57 -18.12 14.74 26.88
N ALA A 58 -17.79 15.52 27.90
CA ALA A 58 -17.34 14.96 29.17
C ALA A 58 -18.37 13.96 29.73
N GLY A 59 -17.92 12.74 30.00
CA GLY A 59 -18.76 11.63 30.48
C GLY A 59 -19.43 10.79 29.39
N GLU A 60 -19.31 11.16 28.11
CA GLU A 60 -19.73 10.30 27.00
C GLU A 60 -18.76 9.12 26.81
N ARG A 61 -19.21 8.12 26.06
CA ARG A 61 -18.39 6.95 25.73
C ARG A 61 -17.26 7.34 24.80
N VAL A 62 -16.18 6.56 24.86
CA VAL A 62 -15.09 6.66 23.89
C VAL A 62 -15.64 6.40 22.50
N GLU A 63 -15.40 7.35 21.60
CA GLU A 63 -15.74 7.22 20.20
C GLU A 63 -14.62 6.50 19.43
N ILE A 64 -15.01 5.54 18.59
CA ILE A 64 -14.11 4.81 17.67
C ILE A 64 -14.45 5.24 16.26
N PHE A 65 -13.43 5.62 15.50
CA PHE A 65 -13.53 6.02 14.10
C PHE A 65 -12.60 5.16 13.23
N ASN A 66 -13.09 4.73 12.08
CA ASN A 66 -12.26 4.05 11.07
C ASN A 66 -11.72 5.10 10.09
N GLN A 67 -10.41 5.35 10.12
CA GLN A 67 -9.72 6.22 9.16
C GLN A 67 -9.43 5.46 7.86
N VAL A 68 -10.46 5.35 7.02
CA VAL A 68 -10.40 4.62 5.74
C VAL A 68 -11.18 5.41 4.69
N ALA A 69 -10.63 5.55 3.48
CA ALA A 69 -11.38 6.09 2.34
C ALA A 69 -12.13 4.97 1.61
N GLU A 70 -11.43 3.87 1.31
CA GLU A 70 -11.98 2.70 0.63
C GLU A 70 -11.18 1.42 0.94
N THR A 71 -11.68 0.27 0.46
CA THR A 71 -10.96 -1.01 0.52
C THR A 71 -10.78 -1.59 -0.88
N ARG A 72 -9.62 -2.22 -1.13
CA ARG A 72 -9.33 -2.94 -2.39
C ARG A 72 -8.49 -4.18 -2.15
N ARG A 73 -8.60 -5.16 -3.04
CA ARG A 73 -7.69 -6.32 -3.04
C ARG A 73 -6.33 -5.92 -3.58
N VAL A 74 -5.28 -6.50 -3.04
CA VAL A 74 -3.89 -6.23 -3.46
C VAL A 74 -3.71 -6.46 -4.97
N ARG A 75 -4.27 -7.54 -5.52
CA ARG A 75 -4.20 -7.84 -6.97
C ARG A 75 -4.91 -6.80 -7.84
N ASP A 76 -5.98 -6.20 -7.34
CA ASP A 76 -6.72 -5.17 -8.10
C ASP A 76 -5.91 -3.87 -8.15
N VAL A 77 -5.24 -3.51 -7.04
CA VAL A 77 -4.30 -2.39 -7.01
C VAL A 77 -3.10 -2.65 -7.92
N ALA A 78 -2.55 -3.86 -7.93
CA ALA A 78 -1.46 -4.23 -8.83
C ALA A 78 -1.88 -4.12 -10.31
N ALA A 79 -3.09 -4.57 -10.66
CA ALA A 79 -3.62 -4.47 -12.01
C ALA A 79 -3.78 -3.01 -12.46
N LEU A 80 -4.25 -2.12 -11.58
CA LEU A 80 -4.34 -0.68 -11.86
C LEU A 80 -2.96 -0.07 -12.16
N VAL A 81 -1.97 -0.35 -11.32
CA VAL A 81 -0.60 0.16 -11.50
C VAL A 81 0.05 -0.41 -12.76
N SER A 82 -0.11 -1.71 -13.00
CA SER A 82 0.44 -2.41 -14.16
C SER A 82 -0.15 -1.86 -15.47
N LYS A 83 -1.46 -1.58 -15.51
CA LYS A 83 -2.13 -0.96 -16.66
C LYS A 83 -1.52 0.40 -17.02
N GLN A 84 -1.14 1.20 -16.03
CA GLN A 84 -0.59 2.55 -16.26
C GLN A 84 0.89 2.55 -16.58
N THR A 85 1.67 1.67 -15.96
CA THR A 85 3.14 1.66 -16.07
C THR A 85 3.66 0.66 -17.10
N GLY A 86 2.83 -0.31 -17.51
CA GLY A 86 3.18 -1.36 -18.46
C GLY A 86 4.09 -2.45 -17.90
N VAL A 87 4.40 -2.44 -16.59
CA VAL A 87 5.19 -3.50 -15.96
C VAL A 87 4.36 -4.73 -15.66
N GLU A 88 4.99 -5.89 -15.64
CA GLU A 88 4.35 -7.17 -15.30
C GLU A 88 4.00 -7.26 -13.80
N VAL A 89 3.06 -8.14 -13.46
CA VAL A 89 2.71 -8.46 -12.08
C VAL A 89 3.26 -9.84 -11.74
N ASN A 90 4.16 -9.91 -10.76
CA ASN A 90 4.73 -11.16 -10.28
C ASN A 90 4.03 -11.62 -9.01
N MET A 91 3.54 -12.86 -9.05
CA MET A 91 2.97 -13.55 -7.90
C MET A 91 4.10 -14.28 -7.18
N LEU A 92 4.44 -13.86 -5.97
CA LEU A 92 5.55 -14.37 -5.18
C LEU A 92 5.06 -15.14 -3.94
N PRO A 93 5.88 -16.05 -3.38
CA PRO A 93 5.61 -16.62 -2.05
C PRO A 93 5.37 -15.52 -1.00
N ASN A 94 4.40 -15.73 -0.11
CA ASN A 94 4.04 -14.71 0.88
C ASN A 94 4.94 -14.83 2.12
N PRO A 95 5.72 -13.78 2.49
CA PRO A 95 6.57 -13.80 3.68
C PRO A 95 5.79 -13.75 5.02
N ARG A 96 4.47 -13.53 4.97
CA ARG A 96 3.58 -13.36 6.12
C ARG A 96 2.68 -14.59 6.31
N GLN A 97 2.22 -14.81 7.54
CA GLN A 97 1.23 -15.85 7.88
C GLN A 97 -0.17 -15.22 8.01
N GLU A 98 -0.71 -14.73 6.90
CA GLU A 98 -2.03 -14.12 6.81
C GLU A 98 -3.00 -14.95 5.95
N ALA A 99 -4.29 -14.60 5.97
CA ALA A 99 -5.25 -15.21 5.07
C ALA A 99 -4.88 -14.92 3.60
N ALA A 100 -4.93 -15.94 2.74
CA ALA A 100 -4.63 -15.78 1.32
C ALA A 100 -5.65 -14.85 0.64
N GLU A 101 -6.92 -14.99 1.00
CA GLU A 101 -7.99 -14.08 0.62
C GLU A 101 -8.82 -13.71 1.84
N ASN A 102 -9.30 -12.47 1.89
CA ASN A 102 -10.19 -12.00 2.95
C ASN A 102 -11.08 -10.87 2.44
N GLU A 103 -12.23 -10.68 3.07
CA GLU A 103 -13.01 -9.45 2.98
C GLU A 103 -12.61 -8.50 4.09
N LEU A 104 -12.87 -7.20 3.88
CA LEU A 104 -12.69 -6.17 4.90
C LEU A 104 -13.89 -5.22 4.79
N ASP A 105 -14.93 -5.53 5.57
CA ASP A 105 -16.09 -4.65 5.72
C ASP A 105 -15.76 -3.57 6.76
N VAL A 106 -15.72 -2.32 6.32
CA VAL A 106 -15.34 -1.17 7.14
C VAL A 106 -16.18 0.03 6.77
N ALA A 107 -16.76 0.69 7.77
CA ALA A 107 -17.54 1.91 7.60
C ALA A 107 -16.75 3.14 8.06
N ASN A 108 -16.64 4.14 7.20
CA ASN A 108 -16.04 5.46 7.50
C ASN A 108 -17.09 6.56 7.74
N GLN A 109 -18.38 6.19 7.81
CA GLN A 109 -19.51 7.12 7.86
C GLN A 109 -19.41 8.16 8.98
N LYS A 110 -18.79 7.83 10.11
CA LYS A 110 -18.59 8.80 11.20
C LYS A 110 -17.76 10.01 10.75
N PHE A 111 -16.69 9.82 9.98
CA PHE A 111 -15.94 10.94 9.44
C PHE A 111 -16.71 11.66 8.32
N CYS A 112 -17.38 10.91 7.44
CA CYS A 112 -18.19 11.51 6.37
C CYS A 112 -19.32 12.39 6.94
N ASN A 113 -19.97 11.97 8.01
CA ASN A 113 -20.99 12.75 8.72
C ASN A 113 -20.45 14.04 9.35
N LEU A 114 -19.14 14.12 9.59
CA LEU A 114 -18.45 15.29 10.10
C LEU A 114 -17.77 16.12 9.00
N GLY A 115 -18.09 15.85 7.73
CA GLY A 115 -17.63 16.65 6.58
C GLY A 115 -16.30 16.21 5.96
N LEU A 116 -15.86 14.97 6.20
CA LEU A 116 -14.82 14.36 5.37
C LEU A 116 -15.40 13.99 4.00
N GLU A 117 -14.71 14.40 2.94
CA GLU A 117 -14.94 13.93 1.58
C GLU A 117 -13.71 13.09 1.19
N PRO A 118 -13.79 11.74 1.26
CA PRO A 118 -12.61 10.91 1.13
C PRO A 118 -12.02 10.91 -0.28
N ILE A 119 -10.69 11.04 -0.37
CA ILE A 119 -9.90 10.84 -1.57
C ILE A 119 -9.70 9.34 -1.76
N THR A 120 -10.26 8.81 -2.84
CA THR A 120 -10.12 7.41 -3.24
C THR A 120 -8.98 7.22 -4.23
N LEU A 121 -8.60 5.97 -4.50
CA LEU A 121 -7.69 5.60 -5.57
C LEU A 121 -8.40 5.83 -6.90
N ASP A 122 -8.16 7.00 -7.49
CA ASP A 122 -8.46 7.31 -8.88
C ASP A 122 -7.18 7.28 -9.73
N GLU A 123 -7.33 7.43 -11.05
CA GLU A 123 -6.18 7.47 -11.98
C GLU A 123 -5.28 8.70 -11.75
N GLY A 124 -5.78 9.80 -11.17
CA GLY A 124 -5.03 11.05 -10.96
C GLY A 124 -4.12 11.05 -9.72
N LEU A 125 -4.42 10.24 -8.70
CA LEU A 125 -3.53 10.03 -7.55
C LEU A 125 -2.18 9.42 -7.99
N PHE A 126 -2.20 8.63 -9.07
CA PHE A 126 -0.98 8.04 -9.63
C PHE A 126 -0.03 9.10 -10.18
N ASP A 127 -0.53 10.21 -10.71
CA ASP A 127 0.31 11.26 -11.28
C ASP A 127 1.15 11.95 -10.21
N GLU A 128 0.56 12.29 -9.05
CA GLU A 128 1.31 12.92 -7.94
C GLU A 128 2.47 12.03 -7.48
N VAL A 129 2.20 10.73 -7.30
CA VAL A 129 3.23 9.80 -6.84
C VAL A 129 4.23 9.49 -7.95
N ALA A 130 3.79 9.38 -9.21
CA ALA A 130 4.68 9.17 -10.34
C ALA A 130 5.70 10.32 -10.49
N GLU A 131 5.28 11.57 -10.28
CA GLU A 131 6.20 12.72 -10.27
C GLU A 131 7.23 12.64 -9.14
N VAL A 132 6.83 12.18 -7.94
CA VAL A 132 7.77 11.91 -6.84
C VAL A 132 8.77 10.84 -7.24
N VAL A 133 8.31 9.71 -7.81
CA VAL A 133 9.23 8.63 -8.21
C VAL A 133 10.16 9.07 -9.34
N LYS A 134 9.66 9.73 -10.39
CA LYS A 134 10.49 10.27 -11.48
C LYS A 134 11.60 11.16 -10.95
N LYS A 135 11.29 12.04 -9.99
CA LYS A 135 12.28 12.94 -9.37
C LYS A 135 13.35 12.22 -8.56
N TYR A 136 13.00 11.14 -7.87
CA TYR A 136 13.88 10.46 -6.91
C TYR A 136 14.33 9.05 -7.32
N LYS A 137 14.01 8.59 -8.54
CA LYS A 137 14.33 7.23 -9.02
C LYS A 137 15.80 6.84 -8.88
N HIS A 138 16.70 7.80 -9.08
CA HIS A 138 18.15 7.61 -8.92
C HIS A 138 18.59 7.24 -7.49
N ARG A 139 17.70 7.35 -6.49
CA ARG A 139 17.94 6.98 -5.08
C ARG A 139 17.40 5.58 -4.74
N CYS A 140 16.83 4.87 -5.70
CA CYS A 140 16.33 3.52 -5.49
C CYS A 140 17.50 2.55 -5.28
N ASP A 141 17.40 1.73 -4.24
CA ASP A 141 18.27 0.58 -3.97
C ASP A 141 17.45 -0.69 -4.27
N PRO A 142 17.73 -1.38 -5.39
CA PRO A 142 17.00 -2.60 -5.77
C PRO A 142 17.07 -3.71 -4.73
N THR A 143 18.14 -3.74 -3.94
CA THR A 143 18.35 -4.78 -2.92
C THR A 143 17.33 -4.69 -1.78
N LYS A 144 16.58 -3.60 -1.69
CA LYS A 144 15.54 -3.37 -0.68
C LYS A 144 14.13 -3.71 -1.15
N ILE A 145 13.93 -4.05 -2.41
CA ILE A 145 12.58 -4.23 -2.98
C ILE A 145 11.94 -5.53 -2.48
N LEU A 146 12.69 -6.64 -2.49
CA LEU A 146 12.21 -7.94 -2.01
C LEU A 146 12.13 -7.98 -0.48
N PRO A 147 11.28 -8.85 0.12
CA PRO A 147 11.12 -8.90 1.56
C PRO A 147 12.37 -9.50 2.21
N ALA A 148 12.90 -8.85 3.24
CA ALA A 148 14.00 -9.36 4.05
C ALA A 148 13.52 -10.01 5.37
N SER A 149 12.26 -9.77 5.74
CA SER A 149 11.67 -10.22 6.99
C SER A 149 10.55 -11.25 6.76
N PHE A 150 10.58 -12.34 7.51
CA PHE A 150 9.61 -13.43 7.44
C PHE A 150 8.95 -13.67 8.80
N TRP A 151 7.63 -13.90 8.85
CA TRP A 151 6.93 -14.08 10.13
C TRP A 151 7.35 -15.35 10.89
N ASN A 152 7.74 -16.41 10.18
CA ASN A 152 8.19 -17.66 10.78
C ASN A 152 9.10 -18.45 9.81
N LYS A 153 9.73 -19.51 10.34
CA LYS A 153 10.65 -20.38 9.57
C LYS A 153 10.02 -20.97 8.32
N LYS A 154 8.76 -21.41 8.42
CA LYS A 154 8.03 -21.97 7.26
C LYS A 154 7.92 -20.94 6.13
N ARG A 155 7.63 -19.67 6.44
CA ARG A 155 7.59 -18.61 5.43
C ARG A 155 8.96 -18.27 4.86
N ALA A 156 10.01 -18.29 5.69
CA ALA A 156 11.38 -18.13 5.19
C ALA A 156 11.75 -19.25 4.20
N GLU A 157 11.45 -20.51 4.52
CA GLU A 157 11.68 -21.66 3.64
C GLU A 157 10.89 -21.56 2.33
N GLU A 158 9.62 -21.17 2.38
CA GLU A 158 8.78 -20.96 1.19
C GLU A 158 9.27 -19.80 0.30
N CYS A 159 9.94 -18.81 0.90
CA CYS A 159 10.48 -17.64 0.21
C CYS A 159 11.96 -17.76 -0.16
N ALA A 160 12.62 -18.88 0.11
CA ALA A 160 14.07 -19.02 -0.11
C ALA A 160 14.48 -18.74 -1.57
N SER A 161 13.60 -19.03 -2.53
CA SER A 161 13.82 -18.74 -3.95
C SER A 161 13.86 -17.25 -4.30
N LEU A 162 13.41 -16.36 -3.40
CA LEU A 162 13.47 -14.92 -3.58
C LEU A 162 14.86 -14.35 -3.29
N GLU A 163 15.68 -15.01 -2.45
CA GLU A 163 17.03 -14.54 -2.11
C GLU A 163 17.96 -14.55 -3.33
N ASP A 164 17.73 -15.49 -4.25
CA ASP A 164 18.50 -15.62 -5.49
C ASP A 164 18.00 -14.67 -6.61
N GLN A 165 16.86 -14.02 -6.42
CA GLN A 165 16.30 -13.10 -7.42
C GLN A 165 16.98 -11.73 -7.34
N LYS A 166 17.81 -11.44 -8.34
CA LYS A 166 18.27 -10.07 -8.57
C LYS A 166 17.15 -9.23 -9.14
N VAL A 167 16.75 -8.19 -8.41
CA VAL A 167 15.85 -7.17 -8.95
C VAL A 167 16.65 -6.26 -9.87
N GLU A 168 16.37 -6.33 -11.16
CA GLU A 168 16.98 -5.46 -12.16
C GLU A 168 16.08 -4.25 -12.42
N ILE A 169 16.65 -3.06 -12.31
CA ILE A 169 16.02 -1.82 -12.79
C ILE A 169 16.27 -1.75 -14.30
N LYS A 170 15.22 -1.54 -15.09
CA LYS A 170 15.41 -1.24 -16.51
C LYS A 170 16.06 0.15 -16.63
N ALA A 171 17.22 0.22 -17.26
CA ALA A 171 17.82 1.50 -17.64
C ALA A 171 16.93 2.17 -18.70
N ASP A 172 16.79 3.51 -18.62
CA ASP A 172 16.07 4.32 -19.60
C ASP A 172 16.66 4.18 -21.02
#